data_AF-Q4Z8Q9-F1
#
_entry.id   AF-Q4Z8Q9-F1
#
_cell.length_a   1.000
_cell.length_b   1.000
_cell.length_c   1.000
_cell.angle_alpha   90.00
_cell.angle_beta   90.00
_cell.angle_gamma   90.00
#
_symmetry.space_group_name_H-M   'P 1'
#
loop_
_entity.id
_entity.type
_entity.pdbx_description
1 polymer ?
#
loop_
_entity_poly.entity_id
_entity_poly.type
_entity_poly.pdbx_seq_one_letter_code
_entity_poly.pdbx_strand_id
1 'polypeptide(L)'
;VGTGYGRVNVPFGTRAITEIACHARGANFMYGPTVKTVLDMGGQDCKAIHCDPRGKVTNFLMNDKCAAGTGRGMEVFADLLQVPITQIGELSLQVEKEPPPVSSTCVVFAKSEASSLLREGWPKEKVIAAYCSAMAHRVVTLLERIGVEEDFAITGGIAKN
;
A
#
# COMPACT_ATOMS: atom_id res chain seq x y z
N VAL A 1 15.91 -19.05 -5.81
CA VAL A 1 16.16 -17.88 -4.93
C VAL A 1 14.93 -17.71 -4.05
N GLY A 2 15.08 -17.64 -2.73
CA GLY A 2 14.00 -17.29 -1.80
C GLY A 2 13.98 -15.78 -1.55
N THR A 3 12.79 -15.19 -1.46
CA THR A 3 12.55 -13.77 -1.13
C THR A 3 11.32 -13.62 -0.23
N GLY A 4 10.98 -12.39 0.16
CA GLY A 4 9.90 -12.09 1.08
C GLY A 4 10.27 -12.30 2.56
N TYR A 5 9.26 -12.11 3.41
CA TYR A 5 9.36 -12.30 4.86
C TYR A 5 9.88 -13.70 5.23
N GLY A 6 9.32 -14.74 4.60
CA GLY A 6 9.66 -16.13 4.86
C GLY A 6 10.91 -16.66 4.14
N ARG A 7 11.73 -15.82 3.49
CA ARG A 7 12.82 -16.27 2.61
C ARG A 7 13.81 -17.25 3.22
N VAL A 8 14.03 -17.18 4.54
CA VAL A 8 14.95 -18.06 5.29
C VAL A 8 14.36 -19.45 5.55
N ASN A 9 13.04 -19.59 5.41
CA ASN A 9 12.31 -20.84 5.61
C ASN A 9 12.09 -21.60 4.29
N VAL A 10 12.79 -21.23 3.21
CA VAL A 10 12.66 -21.85 1.88
C VAL A 10 13.79 -22.87 1.68
N PRO A 11 13.59 -24.17 2.01
CA PRO A 11 14.69 -25.15 2.09
C PRO A 11 15.30 -25.50 0.72
N PHE A 12 14.57 -25.27 -0.37
CA PHE A 12 15.04 -25.49 -1.74
C PHE A 12 15.69 -24.25 -2.38
N GLY A 13 15.81 -23.14 -1.64
CA GLY A 13 16.38 -21.90 -2.14
C GLY A 13 17.91 -21.90 -2.12
N THR A 14 18.57 -21.77 -3.28
CA THR A 14 20.04 -21.67 -3.35
C THR A 14 20.60 -20.36 -2.79
N ARG A 15 19.78 -19.30 -2.75
CA ARG A 15 20.14 -17.96 -2.25
C ARG A 15 18.90 -17.33 -1.61
N ALA A 16 19.09 -16.56 -0.55
CA ALA A 16 18.08 -15.71 0.06
C ALA A 16 18.38 -14.25 -0.27
N ILE A 17 17.44 -13.55 -0.91
CA ILE A 17 17.57 -12.13 -1.28
C ILE A 17 16.41 -11.36 -0.65
N THR A 18 16.65 -10.12 -0.24
CA THR A 18 15.59 -9.29 0.35
C THR A 18 14.50 -8.99 -0.68
N GLU A 19 13.26 -8.88 -0.22
CA GLU A 19 12.15 -8.46 -1.09
C GLU A 19 12.36 -7.05 -1.61
N ILE A 20 12.94 -6.14 -0.82
CA ILE A 20 13.30 -4.77 -1.24
C ILE A 20 14.16 -4.80 -2.51
N ALA A 21 15.21 -5.64 -2.54
CA ALA A 21 16.06 -5.78 -3.72
C ALA A 21 15.33 -6.46 -4.88
N CYS A 22 14.46 -7.42 -4.60
CA CYS A 22 13.68 -8.11 -5.64
C CYS A 22 12.63 -7.19 -6.28
N HIS A 23 11.94 -6.36 -5.49
CA HIS A 23 10.97 -5.38 -5.97
C HIS A 23 11.64 -4.28 -6.79
N ALA A 24 12.75 -3.71 -6.33
CA ALA A 24 13.54 -2.75 -7.11
C ALA A 24 14.00 -3.35 -8.46
N ARG A 25 14.56 -4.57 -8.42
CA ARG A 25 15.04 -5.24 -9.62
C ARG A 25 13.90 -5.62 -10.57
N GLY A 26 12.77 -6.06 -10.03
CA GLY A 26 11.58 -6.41 -10.80
C GLY A 26 10.95 -5.19 -11.46
N ALA A 27 10.78 -4.09 -10.73
CA ALA A 27 10.26 -2.84 -11.28
C ALA A 27 11.14 -2.30 -12.40
N ASN A 28 12.46 -2.27 -12.19
CA ASN A 28 13.43 -1.88 -13.23
C ASN A 28 13.37 -2.79 -14.47
N PHE A 29 13.19 -4.10 -14.28
CA PHE A 29 13.03 -5.04 -15.39
C PHE A 29 11.72 -4.83 -16.17
N MET A 30 10.61 -4.56 -15.48
CA MET A 30 9.29 -4.43 -16.08
C MET A 30 9.06 -3.08 -16.77
N TYR A 31 9.53 -2.00 -16.15
CA TYR A 31 9.25 -0.63 -16.57
C TYR A 31 10.47 0.09 -17.17
N GLY A 32 11.64 -0.53 -17.10
CA GLY A 32 12.88 -0.03 -17.70
C GLY A 32 13.82 0.68 -16.71
N PRO A 33 15.00 1.09 -17.20
CA PRO A 33 16.07 1.64 -16.39
C PRO A 33 15.80 3.04 -15.85
N THR A 34 14.71 3.67 -16.27
CA THR A 34 14.37 5.02 -15.85
C THR A 34 13.62 5.05 -14.52
N VAL A 35 13.01 3.94 -14.08
CA VAL A 35 12.37 3.85 -12.76
C VAL A 35 13.38 4.11 -11.65
N LYS A 36 13.07 5.13 -10.83
CA LYS A 36 13.90 5.53 -9.69
C LYS A 36 13.21 5.29 -8.37
N THR A 37 11.88 5.38 -8.33
CA THR A 37 11.11 5.22 -7.09
C THR A 37 10.14 4.04 -7.22
N VAL A 38 10.19 3.13 -6.26
CA VAL A 38 9.29 1.97 -6.17
C VAL A 38 8.57 2.01 -4.83
N LEU A 39 7.24 2.00 -4.87
CA LEU A 39 6.39 1.81 -3.70
C LEU A 39 5.88 0.36 -3.69
N ASP A 40 6.35 -0.45 -2.75
CA ASP A 40 5.81 -1.79 -2.49
C ASP A 40 4.73 -1.70 -1.40
N MET A 41 3.47 -1.94 -1.80
CA MET A 41 2.31 -1.94 -0.92
C MET A 41 1.86 -3.37 -0.61
N GLY A 42 2.39 -3.90 0.49
CA GLY A 42 2.11 -5.24 0.98
C GLY A 42 0.88 -5.32 1.90
N GLY A 43 0.66 -6.53 2.44
CA GLY A 43 -0.41 -6.79 3.40
C GLY A 43 -0.11 -6.26 4.80
N GLN A 44 1.13 -6.36 5.27
CA GLN A 44 1.51 -6.04 6.65
C GLN A 44 2.45 -4.84 6.76
N ASP A 45 3.11 -4.49 5.67
CA ASP A 45 4.04 -3.38 5.59
C ASP A 45 3.90 -2.65 4.26
N CYS A 46 4.49 -1.46 4.19
CA CYS A 46 4.72 -0.75 2.95
C CYS A 46 6.15 -0.21 2.90
N LYS A 47 6.72 -0.14 1.70
CA LYS A 47 8.14 0.20 1.48
C LYS A 47 8.25 1.20 0.35
N ALA A 48 8.92 2.32 0.59
CA ALA A 48 9.35 3.25 -0.44
C ALA A 48 10.83 3.01 -0.71
N ILE A 49 11.18 2.77 -1.97
CA ILE A 49 12.49 2.25 -2.38
C ILE A 49 13.02 3.11 -3.50
N HIS A 50 14.25 3.61 -3.38
CA HIS A 50 14.97 4.18 -4.51
C HIS A 50 15.89 3.14 -5.13
N CYS A 51 16.01 3.18 -6.46
CA CYS A 51 16.94 2.34 -7.19
C CYS A 51 17.71 3.08 -8.28
N ASP A 52 18.89 2.57 -8.59
CA ASP A 52 19.70 3.03 -9.72
C ASP A 52 19.18 2.45 -11.06
N PRO A 53 19.72 2.89 -12.22
CA PRO A 53 19.29 2.39 -13.52
C PRO A 53 19.47 0.89 -13.76
N ARG A 54 20.20 0.19 -12.88
CA ARG A 54 20.40 -1.28 -12.92
C ARG A 54 19.48 -2.01 -11.93
N GLY A 55 18.54 -1.30 -11.31
CA GLY A 55 17.60 -1.82 -10.31
C GLY A 55 18.26 -2.15 -8.98
N LYS A 56 19.45 -1.60 -8.69
CA LYS A 56 20.09 -1.76 -7.37
C LYS A 56 19.52 -0.71 -6.41
N VAL A 57 19.10 -1.17 -5.23
CA VAL A 57 18.57 -0.31 -4.17
C VAL A 57 19.64 0.69 -3.71
N THR A 58 19.29 1.97 -3.70
CA THR A 58 20.17 3.07 -3.25
C THR A 58 19.70 3.64 -1.91
N ASN A 59 18.39 3.65 -1.66
CA ASN A 59 17.79 4.08 -0.40
C ASN A 59 16.45 3.35 -0.21
N PHE A 60 15.97 3.20 1.02
CA PHE A 60 14.60 2.76 1.29
C PHE A 60 14.10 3.21 2.66
N LEU A 61 12.80 3.40 2.77
CA LEU A 61 12.06 3.56 4.02
C LEU A 61 10.93 2.54 4.07
N MET A 62 10.57 2.09 5.27
CA MET A 62 9.44 1.17 5.45
C MET A 62 8.58 1.54 6.65
N ASN A 63 7.31 1.17 6.58
CA ASN A 63 6.40 1.17 7.71
C ASN A 63 5.93 -0.28 7.94
N ASP A 64 6.48 -0.91 8.98
CA ASP A 64 6.28 -2.32 9.35
C ASP A 64 5.57 -2.53 10.69
N LYS A 65 5.38 -1.46 11.47
CA LYS A 65 4.78 -1.53 12.82
C LYS A 65 3.30 -1.19 12.85
N CYS A 66 2.74 -0.65 11.76
CA CYS A 66 1.39 -0.12 11.75
C CYS A 66 0.59 -0.62 10.55
N ALA A 67 -0.60 -1.16 10.82
CA ALA A 67 -1.55 -1.58 9.79
C ALA A 67 -2.13 -0.41 8.98
N ALA A 68 -2.05 0.84 9.50
CA ALA A 68 -2.44 2.02 8.74
C ALA A 68 -1.50 2.20 7.54
N GLY A 69 -2.06 2.28 6.33
CA GLY A 69 -1.28 2.37 5.10
C GLY A 69 -0.82 1.01 4.54
N THR A 70 -1.51 -0.10 4.89
CA THR A 70 -1.17 -1.46 4.43
C THR A 70 -2.44 -2.22 4.02
N GLY A 71 -2.29 -3.35 3.35
CA GLY A 71 -3.43 -4.19 2.96
C GLY A 71 -4.23 -4.74 4.14
N ARG A 72 -3.64 -4.91 5.33
CA ARG A 72 -4.36 -5.29 6.54
C ARG A 72 -5.41 -4.26 6.92
N GLY A 73 -5.11 -2.97 6.70
CA GLY A 73 -6.09 -1.92 6.90
C GLY A 73 -7.27 -2.04 5.93
N MET A 74 -6.97 -2.41 4.69
CA MET A 74 -7.96 -2.67 3.65
C MET A 74 -8.88 -3.85 4.00
N GLU A 75 -8.32 -4.95 4.51
CA GLU A 75 -9.09 -6.10 5.02
C GLU A 75 -10.07 -5.69 6.12
N VAL A 76 -9.63 -4.85 7.07
CA VAL A 76 -10.49 -4.37 8.16
C VAL A 76 -11.69 -3.58 7.63
N PHE A 77 -11.51 -2.80 6.57
CA PHE A 77 -12.58 -2.02 5.96
C PHE A 77 -13.48 -2.86 5.04
N ALA A 78 -12.91 -3.81 4.30
CA ALA A 78 -13.67 -4.83 3.57
C ALA A 78 -14.64 -5.56 4.51
N ASP A 79 -14.13 -6.01 5.66
CA ASP A 79 -14.91 -6.68 6.70
C ASP A 79 -15.95 -5.76 7.34
N LEU A 80 -15.60 -4.50 7.66
CA LEU A 80 -16.55 -3.54 8.22
C LEU A 80 -17.76 -3.33 7.30
N LEU A 81 -17.50 -3.21 6.01
CA LEU A 81 -18.50 -2.86 5.00
C LEU A 81 -19.16 -4.08 4.36
N GLN A 82 -18.69 -5.28 4.68
CA GLN A 82 -19.17 -6.55 4.11
C GLN A 82 -19.10 -6.54 2.58
N VAL A 83 -17.94 -6.15 2.05
CA VAL A 83 -17.65 -6.15 0.62
C VAL A 83 -16.36 -6.93 0.36
N PRO A 84 -16.22 -7.62 -0.79
CA PRO A 84 -14.95 -8.23 -1.15
C PRO A 84 -13.85 -7.16 -1.25
N ILE A 85 -12.66 -7.44 -0.71
CA ILE A 85 -11.51 -6.53 -0.79
C ILE A 85 -11.17 -6.13 -2.23
N THR A 86 -11.42 -7.02 -3.19
CA THR A 86 -11.20 -6.80 -4.63
C THR A 86 -12.16 -5.80 -5.28
N GLN A 87 -13.25 -5.42 -4.60
CA GLN A 87 -14.24 -4.46 -5.10
C GLN A 87 -14.04 -3.06 -4.50
N ILE A 88 -13.13 -2.89 -3.54
CA ILE A 88 -12.94 -1.63 -2.83
C ILE A 88 -12.62 -0.48 -3.79
N GLY A 89 -11.67 -0.67 -4.71
CA GLY A 89 -11.23 0.37 -5.64
C GLY A 89 -12.38 0.86 -6.50
N GLU A 90 -13.09 -0.06 -7.15
CA GLU A 90 -14.26 0.27 -7.97
C GLU A 90 -15.36 0.98 -7.16
N LEU A 91 -15.72 0.49 -5.99
CA LEU A 91 -16.74 1.12 -5.13
C LEU A 91 -16.30 2.50 -4.64
N SER A 92 -15.01 2.68 -4.36
CA SER A 92 -14.47 3.98 -3.91
C SER A 92 -14.65 5.09 -4.95
N LEU A 93 -14.72 4.72 -6.23
CA LEU A 93 -14.87 5.66 -7.35
C LEU A 93 -16.34 5.95 -7.69
N GLN A 94 -17.31 5.28 -7.06
CA GLN A 94 -18.75 5.48 -7.29
C GLN A 94 -19.34 6.67 -6.50
N VAL A 95 -18.50 7.64 -6.13
CA VAL A 95 -18.90 8.85 -5.42
C VAL A 95 -18.96 10.03 -6.38
N GLU A 96 -19.99 10.87 -6.29
CA GLU A 96 -20.08 12.10 -7.09
C GLU A 96 -19.03 13.14 -6.67
N LYS A 97 -18.66 13.13 -5.39
CA LYS A 97 -17.70 14.06 -4.80
C LYS A 97 -16.86 13.34 -3.75
N GLU A 98 -15.55 13.55 -3.82
CA GLU A 98 -14.60 13.03 -2.84
C GLU A 98 -14.96 13.51 -1.41
N PRO A 99 -15.21 12.59 -0.46
CA PRO A 99 -15.48 12.94 0.92
C PRO A 99 -14.18 13.32 1.66
N PRO A 100 -14.27 14.03 2.80
CA PRO A 100 -13.13 14.17 3.69
C PRO A 100 -12.67 12.78 4.18
N PRO A 101 -11.36 12.57 4.34
CA PRO A 101 -10.84 11.30 4.82
C PRO A 101 -11.25 11.05 6.27
N VAL A 102 -11.42 9.77 6.62
CA VAL A 102 -11.38 9.34 8.03
C VAL A 102 -9.96 9.45 8.58
N SER A 103 -9.77 9.23 9.88
CA SER A 103 -8.45 9.22 10.51
C SER A 103 -7.42 8.39 9.74
N SER A 104 -6.32 9.00 9.32
CA SER A 104 -5.18 8.33 8.69
C SER A 104 -4.15 7.81 9.70
N THR A 105 -4.32 8.11 10.99
CA THR A 105 -3.35 7.81 12.05
C THR A 105 -3.38 6.35 12.47
N CYS A 106 -4.57 5.79 12.67
CA CYS A 106 -4.75 4.42 13.18
C CYS A 106 -6.00 3.78 12.56
N VAL A 107 -5.86 2.55 12.07
CA VAL A 107 -6.98 1.81 11.48
C VAL A 107 -8.14 1.60 12.47
N VAL A 108 -7.86 1.51 13.77
CA VAL A 108 -8.90 1.37 14.81
C VAL A 108 -9.75 2.64 14.88
N PHE A 109 -9.13 3.82 14.89
CA PHE A 109 -9.85 5.09 14.91
C PHE A 109 -10.59 5.33 13.59
N ALA A 110 -9.93 5.05 12.46
CA ALA A 110 -10.56 5.09 11.15
C ALA A 110 -11.82 4.21 11.10
N LYS A 111 -11.76 2.98 11.62
CA LYS A 111 -12.90 2.06 11.69
C LYS A 111 -14.02 2.59 12.58
N SER A 112 -13.67 3.18 13.73
CA SER A 112 -14.66 3.78 14.64
C SER A 112 -15.39 4.96 14.00
N GLU A 113 -14.66 5.86 13.34
CA GLU A 113 -15.23 6.97 12.57
C GLU A 113 -16.10 6.48 11.42
N ALA A 114 -15.60 5.54 10.61
CA ALA A 114 -16.35 4.93 9.52
C ALA A 114 -17.65 4.26 10.01
N SER A 115 -17.62 3.59 11.16
CA SER A 115 -18.81 3.01 11.78
C SER A 115 -19.84 4.07 12.17
N SER A 116 -19.39 5.25 12.61
CA SER A 116 -20.27 6.39 12.88
C SER A 116 -20.89 6.94 11.60
N LEU A 117 -20.09 7.14 10.55
CA LEU A 117 -20.58 7.62 9.24
C LEU A 117 -21.64 6.68 8.65
N LEU A 118 -21.45 5.36 8.77
CA LEU A 118 -22.46 4.38 8.36
C LEU A 118 -23.77 4.53 9.15
N ARG A 119 -23.70 4.78 10.47
CA ARG A 119 -24.90 5.02 11.29
C ARG A 119 -25.59 6.34 10.96
N GLU A 120 -24.84 7.33 10.48
CA GLU A 120 -25.37 8.59 9.95
C GLU A 120 -25.98 8.44 8.55
N GLY A 121 -25.98 7.23 7.98
CA GLY A 121 -26.59 6.93 6.69
C GLY A 121 -25.68 7.19 5.49
N TRP A 122 -24.37 7.33 5.70
CA TRP A 122 -23.46 7.41 4.57
C TRP A 122 -23.49 6.11 3.75
N PRO A 123 -23.57 6.20 2.41
CA PRO A 123 -23.47 5.03 1.56
C PRO A 123 -22.06 4.42 1.66
N LYS A 124 -21.96 3.11 1.41
CA LYS A 124 -20.71 2.35 1.62
C LYS A 124 -19.58 2.91 0.75
N GLU A 125 -19.89 3.22 -0.50
CA GLU A 125 -18.99 3.78 -1.52
C GLU A 125 -18.31 5.05 -1.00
N LYS A 126 -19.07 5.91 -0.32
CA LYS A 126 -18.56 7.14 0.29
C LYS A 126 -17.66 6.87 1.51
N VAL A 127 -17.99 5.88 2.32
CA VAL A 127 -17.11 5.48 3.45
C VAL A 127 -15.82 4.84 2.94
N ILE A 128 -15.89 4.06 1.86
CA ILE A 128 -14.72 3.47 1.21
C ILE A 128 -13.82 4.57 0.65
N ALA A 129 -14.37 5.53 -0.10
CA ALA A 129 -13.61 6.66 -0.65
C ALA A 129 -12.87 7.43 0.47
N ALA A 130 -13.55 7.73 1.57
CA ALA A 130 -12.94 8.39 2.72
C ALA A 130 -11.76 7.59 3.31
N TYR A 131 -11.84 6.26 3.32
CA TYR A 131 -10.75 5.40 3.79
C TYR A 131 -9.60 5.28 2.78
N CYS A 132 -9.89 5.13 1.49
CA CYS A 132 -8.89 5.13 0.43
C CYS A 132 -8.06 6.42 0.45
N SER A 133 -8.72 7.57 0.63
CA SER A 133 -8.08 8.88 0.81
C SER A 133 -7.19 8.91 2.06
N ALA A 134 -7.67 8.41 3.20
CA ALA A 134 -6.87 8.30 4.43
C ALA A 134 -5.63 7.41 4.25
N MET A 135 -5.77 6.29 3.52
CA MET A 135 -4.66 5.39 3.19
C MET A 135 -3.65 6.08 2.27
N ALA A 136 -4.09 6.77 1.23
CA ALA A 136 -3.24 7.52 0.32
C ALA A 136 -2.42 8.59 1.06
N HIS A 137 -3.04 9.38 1.95
CA HIS A 137 -2.32 10.34 2.78
C HIS A 137 -1.20 9.70 3.60
N ARG A 138 -1.46 8.53 4.20
CA ARG A 138 -0.45 7.81 4.99
C ARG A 138 0.74 7.38 4.14
N VAL A 139 0.48 6.92 2.91
CA VAL A 139 1.51 6.50 1.95
C VAL A 139 2.31 7.71 1.44
N VAL A 140 1.65 8.83 1.13
CA VAL A 140 2.29 10.07 0.69
C VAL A 140 3.28 10.57 1.75
N THR A 141 2.93 10.53 3.04
CA THR A 141 3.87 10.92 4.11
C THR A 141 5.14 10.04 4.14
N LEU A 142 5.05 8.75 3.78
CA LEU A 142 6.24 7.89 3.65
C LEU A 142 7.09 8.30 2.45
N LEU A 143 6.44 8.58 1.32
CA LEU A 143 7.07 9.00 0.07
C LEU A 143 7.75 10.37 0.18
N GLU A 144 7.13 11.34 0.83
CA GLU A 144 7.71 12.67 1.07
C GLU A 144 9.00 12.60 1.91
N ARG A 145 9.06 11.66 2.86
CA ARG A 145 10.24 11.49 3.73
C ARG A 145 11.45 10.91 3.00
N ILE A 146 11.24 10.07 1.98
CA ILE A 146 12.34 9.56 1.15
C ILE A 146 12.68 10.54 0.01
N GLY A 147 11.68 11.28 -0.47
CA GLY A 147 11.77 12.23 -1.58
C GLY A 147 11.52 11.54 -2.92
N VAL A 148 10.32 11.70 -3.51
CA VAL A 148 9.97 11.00 -4.76
C VAL A 148 10.78 11.52 -5.94
N GLU A 149 11.46 10.61 -6.64
CA GLU A 149 12.07 10.86 -7.93
C GLU A 149 11.13 10.42 -9.07
N GLU A 150 11.15 11.15 -10.20
CA GLU A 150 10.38 10.83 -11.41
C GLU A 150 10.63 9.38 -11.89
N ASP A 151 9.64 8.85 -12.61
CA ASP A 151 9.48 7.44 -12.96
C ASP A 151 9.29 6.56 -11.72
N PHE A 152 8.02 6.55 -11.30
CA PHE A 152 7.50 5.92 -10.11
C PHE A 152 6.69 4.66 -10.45
N ALA A 153 6.96 3.56 -9.74
CA ALA A 153 6.22 2.32 -9.89
C ALA A 153 5.60 1.88 -8.57
N ILE A 154 4.36 1.37 -8.61
CA ILE A 154 3.72 0.72 -7.45
C ILE A 154 3.73 -0.79 -7.68
N THR A 155 4.09 -1.53 -6.65
CA THR A 155 4.10 -3.00 -6.62
C THR A 155 3.39 -3.50 -5.36
N GLY A 156 3.24 -4.82 -5.23
CA GLY A 156 2.54 -5.43 -4.10
C GLY A 156 1.05 -5.64 -4.37
N GLY A 157 0.35 -6.25 -3.40
CA GLY A 157 -1.04 -6.68 -3.57
C GLY A 157 -2.03 -5.51 -3.69
N ILE A 158 -1.76 -4.41 -2.98
CA ILE A 158 -2.63 -3.22 -2.97
C ILE A 158 -2.52 -2.42 -4.25
N ALA A 159 -1.48 -2.62 -5.07
CA ALA A 159 -1.36 -2.01 -6.40
C ALA A 159 -2.47 -2.45 -7.38
N LYS A 160 -3.27 -3.46 -7.03
CA LYS A 160 -4.42 -3.94 -7.81
C LYS A 160 -5.73 -3.22 -7.48
N ASN A 161 -5.71 -2.35 -6.48
CA ASN A 161 -6.85 -1.53 -6.06
C ASN A 161 -6.98 -0.30 -6.94
#